data_AF-A0AAU2GM40-F1
#
_entry.id   AF-A0AAU2GM40-F1
#
_cell.length_a   1.000
_cell.length_b   1.000
_cell.length_c   1.000
_cell.angle_alpha   90.00
_cell.angle_beta   90.00
_cell.angle_gamma   90.00
#
_symmetry.space_group_name_H-M   'P 1'
#
loop_
_entity.id
_entity.type
_entity.pdbx_description
1 polymer ?
#
loop_
_entity_poly.entity_id
_entity_poly.type
_entity_poly.pdbx_seq_one_letter_code
_entity_poly.pdbx_strand_id
1 'polypeptide(L)'
;MSWERTIELSLDCFVCERVDRTTVLKWGAERAVCVSGRDDQHFTAARIAAFDVTSEEDRLMVKSVVDFWWAPFHDAKRGNPATPVSRWVRLHYGRFCPHKESSGKGSIQTNVQRPGPVHCGECKTRIATDAEAPSIRLLV
;
A
#
# COMPACT_ATOMS: atom_id res chain seq x y z
N MET A 1 16.56 -5.33 5.35
CA MET A 1 15.25 -5.16 4.66
C MET A 1 15.20 -3.78 4.05
N SER A 2 14.35 -3.53 3.08
CA SER A 2 14.16 -2.19 2.48
C SER A 2 12.73 -2.00 2.02
N TRP A 3 12.19 -0.78 2.14
CA TRP A 3 10.87 -0.46 1.61
C TRP A 3 10.91 -0.35 0.08
N GLU A 4 9.94 -0.95 -0.59
CA GLU A 4 9.69 -0.68 -2.00
C GLU A 4 8.95 0.65 -2.13
N ARG A 5 9.29 1.40 -3.18
CA ARG A 5 8.68 2.70 -3.48
C ARG A 5 7.32 2.58 -4.19
N THR A 6 6.53 1.61 -3.74
CA THR A 6 5.19 1.28 -4.26
C THR A 6 4.23 1.15 -3.09
N ILE A 7 3.05 1.77 -3.22
CA ILE A 7 1.97 1.71 -2.23
C ILE A 7 0.71 1.28 -2.95
N GLU A 8 -0.08 0.42 -2.31
CA GLU A 8 -1.45 0.14 -2.73
C GLU A 8 -2.43 0.72 -1.71
N LEU A 9 -3.46 1.41 -2.18
CA LEU A 9 -4.54 1.97 -1.36
C LEU A 9 -5.90 1.47 -1.86
N SER A 10 -6.86 1.38 -0.93
CA SER A 10 -8.28 1.26 -1.24
C SER A 10 -8.88 2.64 -1.46
N LEU A 11 -8.78 3.19 -2.66
CA LEU A 11 -9.36 4.49 -2.97
C LEU A 11 -10.67 4.35 -3.73
N ASP A 12 -11.62 5.21 -3.39
CA ASP A 12 -12.83 5.37 -4.18
C ASP A 12 -12.48 6.18 -5.43
N CYS A 13 -12.82 5.63 -6.60
CA CYS A 13 -12.33 6.14 -7.86
C CYS A 13 -13.45 6.80 -8.65
N PHE A 14 -13.40 8.12 -8.72
CA PHE A 14 -14.38 8.93 -9.48
C PHE A 14 -14.37 8.62 -10.98
N VAL A 15 -13.21 8.28 -11.56
CA VAL A 15 -13.09 8.03 -13.01
C VAL A 15 -13.90 6.82 -13.48
N CYS A 16 -13.99 5.76 -12.67
CA CYS A 16 -14.83 4.60 -12.98
C CYS A 16 -16.11 4.53 -12.13
N GLU A 17 -16.35 5.54 -11.28
CA GLU A 17 -17.47 5.61 -10.35
C GLU A 17 -17.63 4.34 -9.51
N ARG A 18 -16.50 3.81 -9.02
CA ARG A 18 -16.45 2.61 -8.17
C ARG A 18 -15.83 2.95 -6.82
N VAL A 19 -16.42 2.42 -5.74
CA VAL A 19 -15.79 2.43 -4.42
C VAL A 19 -14.87 1.22 -4.23
N ASP A 20 -13.99 1.27 -3.24
CA ASP A 20 -13.08 0.18 -2.85
C ASP A 20 -12.15 -0.30 -3.97
N ARG A 21 -11.59 0.62 -4.76
CA ARG A 21 -10.63 0.25 -5.80
C ARG A 21 -9.22 0.15 -5.25
N THR A 22 -8.56 -0.96 -5.57
CA THR A 22 -7.11 -1.05 -5.46
C THR A 22 -6.47 -0.03 -6.39
N THR A 23 -5.82 0.96 -5.81
CA THR A 23 -5.05 1.98 -6.51
C THR A 23 -3.58 1.77 -6.22
N VAL A 24 -2.78 1.57 -7.26
CA VAL A 24 -1.33 1.37 -7.18
C VAL A 24 -0.64 2.71 -7.43
N LEU A 25 0.18 3.14 -6.47
CA LEU A 25 0.99 4.34 -6.54
C LEU A 25 2.47 3.95 -6.57
N LYS A 26 3.25 4.61 -7.43
CA LYS A 26 4.72 4.48 -7.48
C LYS A 26 5.35 5.84 -7.18
N TRP A 27 6.40 5.87 -6.37
CA TRP A 27 7.12 7.10 -6.07
C TRP A 27 7.69 7.72 -7.35
N GLY A 28 7.51 9.03 -7.51
CA GLY A 28 7.93 9.77 -8.71
C GLY A 28 6.98 9.64 -9.91
N ALA A 29 5.90 8.87 -9.81
CA ALA A 29 4.85 8.88 -10.83
C ALA A 29 3.82 9.99 -10.52
N GLU A 30 3.47 10.76 -11.55
CA GLU A 30 2.47 11.85 -11.45
C GLU A 30 1.03 11.36 -11.31
N ARG A 31 0.78 10.09 -11.62
CA ARG A 31 -0.56 9.47 -11.59
C ARG A 31 -0.48 8.05 -11.07
N ALA A 32 -1.52 7.64 -10.37
CA ALA A 32 -1.70 6.28 -9.89
C ALA A 32 -2.52 5.48 -10.91
N VAL A 33 -2.49 4.16 -10.75
CA VAL A 33 -3.28 3.22 -11.56
C VAL A 33 -4.38 2.64 -10.70
N CYS A 34 -5.63 2.89 -11.09
CA CYS A 34 -6.78 2.18 -10.54
C CYS A 34 -6.86 0.80 -11.21
N VAL A 35 -6.91 -0.26 -10.41
CA VAL A 35 -6.99 -1.64 -10.90
C VAL A 35 -8.44 -2.12 -10.88
N SER A 36 -8.94 -2.30 -12.10
CA SER A 36 -10.29 -2.67 -12.56
C SER A 36 -10.93 -3.92 -12.02
N GLY A 37 -10.18 -4.91 -11.57
CA GLY A 37 -10.62 -6.29 -11.78
C GLY A 37 -10.35 -6.74 -13.22
N ARG A 38 -9.97 -8.02 -13.33
CA ARG A 38 -9.28 -8.76 -14.40
C ARG A 38 -8.44 -8.00 -15.45
N ASP A 39 -8.93 -7.01 -16.21
CA ASP A 39 -8.10 -6.37 -17.25
C ASP A 39 -8.32 -4.85 -17.46
N ASP A 40 -9.29 -4.23 -16.79
CA ASP A 40 -9.50 -2.78 -16.97
C ASP A 40 -8.53 -2.01 -16.07
N GLN A 41 -7.62 -1.23 -16.63
CA GLN A 41 -6.78 -0.32 -15.85
C GLN A 41 -6.91 1.07 -16.42
N HIS A 42 -6.97 2.06 -15.53
CA HIS A 42 -6.97 3.45 -15.96
C HIS A 42 -6.22 4.30 -14.94
N PHE A 43 -5.72 5.43 -15.42
CA PHE A 43 -5.08 6.40 -14.54
C PHE A 43 -6.12 7.07 -13.64
N THR A 44 -5.68 7.40 -12.43
CA THR A 44 -6.42 8.24 -11.49
C THR A 44 -5.51 9.36 -10.97
N ALA A 45 -6.11 10.48 -10.61
CA ALA A 45 -5.42 11.66 -10.09
C ALA A 45 -5.04 11.44 -8.62
N ALA A 46 -4.06 10.55 -8.40
CA ALA A 46 -3.42 10.31 -7.12
C ALA A 46 -1.91 10.14 -7.33
N ARG A 47 -1.09 10.61 -6.39
CA ARG A 47 0.37 10.49 -6.44
C ARG A 47 0.95 10.45 -5.03
N ILE A 48 2.14 9.90 -4.90
CA ILE A 48 2.89 9.97 -3.65
C ILE A 48 3.59 11.33 -3.60
N ALA A 49 3.21 12.18 -2.65
CA ALA A 49 3.74 13.52 -2.47
C ALA A 49 4.98 13.55 -1.56
N ALA A 50 5.02 12.65 -0.57
CA ALA A 50 6.21 12.41 0.25
C ALA A 50 6.36 10.91 0.58
N PHE A 51 7.60 10.44 0.63
CA PHE A 51 7.94 9.07 1.00
C PHE A 51 9.24 9.09 1.81
N ASP A 52 9.10 8.92 3.12
CA ASP A 52 10.18 9.00 4.09
C ASP A 52 10.44 7.62 4.69
N VAL A 53 11.71 7.22 4.74
CA VAL A 53 12.15 5.93 5.27
C VAL A 53 13.16 6.18 6.37
N THR A 54 12.88 5.63 7.54
CA THR A 54 13.80 5.65 8.68
C THR A 54 14.32 4.24 8.91
N SER A 55 15.65 4.09 8.95
CA SER A 55 16.32 2.83 9.25
C SER A 55 17.18 3.02 10.50
N GLU A 56 16.85 2.29 11.55
CA GLU A 56 17.59 2.14 12.80
C GLU A 56 18.10 0.69 12.90
N GLU A 57 18.92 0.36 13.90
CA GLU A 57 19.53 -0.98 14.03
C GLU A 57 18.50 -2.11 14.16
N ASP A 58 17.39 -1.86 14.86
CA ASP A 58 16.34 -2.83 15.16
C ASP A 58 15.00 -2.51 14.47
N ARG A 59 14.91 -1.38 13.76
CA ARG A 59 13.65 -0.87 13.25
C ARG A 59 13.77 -0.29 11.85
N LEU A 60 12.81 -0.66 10.99
CA LEU A 60 12.63 -0.09 9.67
C LEU A 60 11.22 0.48 9.56
N MET A 61 11.11 1.80 9.38
CA MET A 61 9.83 2.52 9.29
C MET A 61 9.68 3.23 7.95
N VAL A 62 8.42 3.43 7.54
CA VAL A 62 8.06 4.28 6.41
C VAL A 62 6.90 5.18 6.79
N LYS A 63 6.96 6.43 6.31
CA LYS A 63 5.84 7.37 6.30
C LYS A 63 5.63 7.85 4.88
N SER A 64 4.38 7.91 4.45
CA SER A 64 4.06 8.41 3.12
C SER A 64 2.88 9.37 3.16
N VAL A 65 2.98 10.43 2.36
CA VAL A 65 1.88 11.35 2.07
C VAL A 65 1.43 11.09 0.65
N VAL A 66 0.13 10.89 0.48
CA VAL A 66 -0.50 10.68 -0.83
C VAL A 66 -1.45 11.84 -1.08
N ASP A 67 -1.21 12.55 -2.19
CA ASP A 67 -2.12 13.56 -2.69
C ASP A 67 -3.06 12.89 -3.70
N PHE A 68 -4.35 13.18 -3.61
CA PHE A 68 -5.31 12.72 -4.60
C PHE A 68 -6.47 13.70 -4.73
N TRP A 69 -7.06 13.73 -5.92
CA TRP A 69 -8.29 14.45 -6.16
C TRP A 69 -9.49 13.60 -5.75
N TRP A 70 -10.47 14.22 -5.10
CA TRP A 70 -11.68 13.55 -4.66
C TRP A 70 -12.90 14.46 -4.81
N ALA A 71 -14.03 13.85 -5.16
CA ALA A 71 -15.35 14.47 -5.15
C ALA A 71 -16.38 13.43 -4.69
N PRO A 72 -17.51 13.85 -4.09
CA PRO A 72 -18.58 12.93 -3.72
C PRO A 72 -19.23 12.29 -4.96
N PHE A 73 -19.46 10.97 -4.91
CA PHE A 73 -20.22 10.21 -5.90
C PHE A 73 -20.85 8.97 -5.25
N HIS A 74 -21.74 8.30 -5.98
CA HIS A 74 -22.27 6.99 -5.58
C HIS A 74 -21.72 5.90 -6.49
N ASP A 75 -21.37 4.74 -5.92
CA ASP A 75 -20.88 3.59 -6.67
C ASP A 75 -21.88 3.16 -7.75
N ALA A 76 -21.47 3.15 -9.01
CA ALA A 76 -22.36 2.90 -10.15
C ALA A 76 -23.00 1.50 -10.20
N LYS A 77 -22.56 0.55 -9.37
CA LYS A 77 -23.08 -0.85 -9.33
C LYS A 77 -23.86 -1.17 -8.06
N ARG A 78 -23.44 -0.60 -6.93
CA ARG A 78 -23.97 -0.92 -5.59
C ARG A 78 -24.64 0.28 -4.92
N GLY A 79 -24.48 1.49 -5.44
CA GLY A 79 -25.07 2.72 -4.89
C GLY A 79 -24.45 3.18 -3.58
N ASN A 80 -23.35 2.59 -3.12
CA ASN A 80 -22.68 3.01 -1.88
C ASN A 80 -22.06 4.42 -2.06
N PRO A 81 -22.18 5.33 -1.08
CA PRO A 81 -21.53 6.63 -1.15
C PRO A 81 -20.01 6.49 -1.06
N ALA A 82 -19.29 7.32 -1.84
CA ALA A 82 -17.85 7.40 -1.79
C ALA A 82 -17.33 8.14 -0.55
N THR A 83 -16.14 7.77 -0.07
CA THR A 83 -15.41 8.37 1.05
C THR A 83 -14.02 8.83 0.61
N PRO A 84 -13.49 9.94 1.15
CA PRO A 84 -12.13 10.37 0.88
C PRO A 84 -11.08 9.54 1.64
N VAL A 85 -11.47 8.71 2.61
CA VAL A 85 -10.51 7.95 3.43
C VAL A 85 -10.34 6.54 2.90
N SER A 86 -9.09 6.16 2.61
CA SER A 86 -8.77 4.78 2.24
C SER A 86 -9.09 3.80 3.37
N ARG A 87 -9.75 2.69 3.04
CA ARG A 87 -10.09 1.63 4.02
C ARG A 87 -8.90 0.74 4.39
N TRP A 88 -7.91 0.62 3.50
CA TRP A 88 -6.69 -0.14 3.77
C TRP A 88 -5.51 0.40 2.95
N VAL A 89 -4.30 0.20 3.46
CA VAL A 89 -3.05 0.44 2.74
C VAL A 89 -2.24 -0.83 2.77
N ARG A 90 -1.55 -1.14 1.67
CA ARG A 90 -0.53 -2.17 1.60
C ARG A 90 0.79 -1.53 1.21
N LEU A 91 1.81 -1.82 2.01
CA LEU A 91 3.18 -1.36 1.85
C LEU A 91 4.07 -2.55 1.50
N HIS A 92 4.89 -2.39 0.47
CA HIS A 92 5.74 -3.46 -0.06
C HIS A 92 7.18 -3.30 0.43
N TYR A 93 7.86 -4.41 0.71
CA TYR A 93 9.24 -4.40 1.16
C TYR A 93 10.06 -5.55 0.56
N GLY A 94 11.34 -5.27 0.33
CA GLY A 94 12.38 -6.24 0.05
C GLY A 94 12.93 -6.84 1.34
N ARG A 95 13.17 -8.15 1.31
CA ARG A 95 13.77 -8.92 2.42
C ARG A 95 14.95 -9.74 1.92
N PHE A 96 15.96 -9.87 2.75
CA PHE A 96 17.16 -10.67 2.48
C PHE A 96 17.30 -11.71 3.59
N CYS A 97 17.57 -12.96 3.21
CA CYS A 97 17.84 -14.04 4.14
C CYS A 97 19.35 -14.32 4.18
N PRO A 98 20.04 -14.09 5.31
CA PRO A 98 21.47 -14.36 5.40
C PRO A 98 21.79 -15.86 5.34
N HIS A 99 20.87 -16.74 5.75
CA HIS A 99 21.12 -18.19 5.77
C HIS A 99 21.09 -18.85 4.37
N LYS A 100 20.40 -18.23 3.41
CA LYS A 100 20.31 -18.73 2.02
C LYS A 100 20.88 -17.76 1.00
N GLU A 101 21.35 -16.61 1.47
CA GLU A 101 21.81 -15.49 0.63
C GLU A 101 20.79 -15.11 -0.45
N SER A 102 19.51 -15.28 -0.15
CA SER A 102 18.41 -15.07 -1.10
C SER A 102 17.61 -13.82 -0.76
N SER A 103 17.25 -13.08 -1.81
CA SER A 103 16.37 -11.93 -1.73
C SER A 103 14.93 -12.34 -2.05
N GLY A 104 13.98 -11.70 -1.40
CA GLY A 104 12.57 -11.89 -1.67
C GLY A 104 11.78 -10.62 -1.43
N LYS A 105 10.48 -10.70 -1.71
CA LYS A 105 9.54 -9.61 -1.48
C LYS A 105 8.52 -10.01 -0.40
N GLY A 106 7.95 -9.00 0.23
CA GLY A 106 6.84 -9.13 1.17
C GLY A 106 6.01 -7.85 1.18
N SER A 107 4.89 -7.88 1.89
CA SER A 107 4.09 -6.70 2.15
C SER A 107 3.44 -6.75 3.53
N ILE A 108 3.09 -5.59 4.06
CA ILE A 108 2.22 -5.44 5.22
C ILE A 108 0.96 -4.67 4.81
N GLN A 109 -0.17 -4.96 5.44
CA GLN A 109 -1.45 -4.32 5.11
C GLN A 109 -2.27 -4.04 6.37
N THR A 110 -3.03 -2.94 6.38
CA THR A 110 -3.79 -2.45 7.55
C THR A 110 -4.75 -3.47 8.15
N ASN A 111 -5.34 -4.34 7.33
CA ASN A 111 -6.38 -5.28 7.73
C ASN A 111 -5.87 -6.69 8.03
N VAL A 112 -4.56 -6.86 8.29
CA VAL A 112 -3.96 -8.15 8.62
C VAL A 112 -3.52 -8.14 10.08
N GLN A 113 -3.77 -9.23 10.81
CA GLN A 113 -3.42 -9.37 12.22
C GLN A 113 -1.92 -9.19 12.47
N ARG A 114 -1.56 -8.45 13.52
CA ARG A 114 -0.19 -8.15 13.95
C ARG A 114 -0.06 -8.25 15.47
N PRO A 115 1.14 -8.52 16.03
CA PRO A 115 2.40 -8.76 15.32
C PRO A 115 2.44 -10.11 14.60
N GLY A 116 3.24 -10.23 13.55
CA GLY A 116 3.42 -11.44 12.76
C GLY A 116 4.89 -11.74 12.46
N PRO A 117 5.26 -13.03 12.33
CA PRO A 117 6.62 -13.39 11.98
C PRO A 117 6.84 -13.25 10.46
N VAL A 118 7.93 -12.59 10.07
CA VAL A 118 8.38 -12.57 8.68
C VAL A 118 9.41 -13.69 8.48
N HIS A 119 9.08 -14.66 7.64
CA HIS A 119 9.93 -15.81 7.35
C HIS A 119 10.58 -15.72 5.97
N CYS A 120 11.78 -16.27 5.81
CA CYS A 120 12.35 -16.53 4.50
C CYS A 120 11.43 -17.45 3.67
N GLY A 121 11.25 -17.15 2.39
CA GLY A 121 10.44 -17.97 1.49
C GLY A 121 10.99 -19.39 1.29
N GLU A 122 12.32 -19.53 1.34
CA GLU A 122 13.03 -20.77 1.03
C GLU A 122 13.31 -21.61 2.28
N CYS A 123 14.12 -21.11 3.22
CA CYS A 123 14.51 -21.88 4.41
C CYS A 123 13.54 -21.77 5.59
N LYS A 124 12.48 -20.97 5.47
CA LYS A 124 11.46 -20.71 6.51
C LYS A 124 11.99 -20.12 7.82
N THR A 125 13.28 -19.80 7.92
CA THR A 125 13.86 -19.09 9.07
C THR A 125 13.17 -17.74 9.26
N ARG A 126 12.84 -17.40 10.51
CA ARG A 126 12.34 -16.06 10.85
C ARG A 126 13.46 -15.04 10.67
N ILE A 127 13.18 -14.01 9.88
CA ILE A 127 14.14 -12.95 9.54
C ILE A 127 13.74 -11.59 10.09
N ALA A 128 12.47 -11.40 10.45
CA ALA A 128 11.99 -10.20 11.14
C ALA A 128 10.62 -10.44 11.82
N THR A 129 10.08 -9.39 12.41
CA THR A 129 8.72 -9.32 12.94
C THR A 129 8.05 -8.09 12.34
N ASP A 130 6.85 -8.21 11.80
CA ASP A 130 6.03 -7.03 11.53
C ASP A 130 5.29 -6.65 12.82
N ALA A 131 5.81 -5.62 13.49
CA ALA A 131 5.34 -5.26 14.82
C ALA A 131 3.90 -4.72 14.81
N GLU A 132 3.60 -3.82 13.87
CA GLU A 132 2.34 -3.09 13.82
C GLU A 132 1.76 -3.07 12.41
N ALA A 133 0.44 -2.99 12.31
CA ALA A 133 -0.25 -2.78 11.05
C ALA A 133 -0.10 -1.30 10.63
N PRO A 134 0.04 -1.01 9.33
CA PRO A 134 0.14 0.37 8.87
C PRO A 134 -1.19 1.10 9.11
N SER A 135 -1.11 2.30 9.67
CA SER A 135 -2.25 3.17 9.92
C SER A 135 -2.46 4.16 8.77
N ILE A 136 -3.70 4.62 8.62
CA ILE A 136 -4.12 5.59 7.60
C ILE A 136 -4.86 6.70 8.33
N ARG A 137 -4.58 7.93 7.95
CA ARG A 137 -5.36 9.10 8.36
C ARG A 137 -5.50 10.06 7.19
N LEU A 138 -6.65 10.72 7.12
CA LEU A 138 -6.82 11.85 6.22
C LEU A 138 -6.13 13.07 6.82
N LEU A 139 -5.42 13.83 6.00
CA LEU A 139 -4.84 15.12 6.38
C LEU A 139 -5.83 16.17 5.88
N VAL A 140 -6.50 16.87 6.80
CA VAL A 140 -7.44 17.97 6.53
C VAL A 140 -6.96 19.26 7.18
#